data_AF-A0A7Y3TKJ8-F1
#
_entry.id   AF-A0A7Y3TKJ8-F1
#
_cell.length_a   1.000
_cell.length_b   1.000
_cell.length_c   1.000
_cell.angle_alpha   90.00
_cell.angle_beta   90.00
_cell.angle_gamma   90.00
#
_symmetry.space_group_name_H-M   'P 1'
#
loop_
_entity.id
_entity.type
_entity.pdbx_description
1 polymer ?
#
loop_
_entity_poly.entity_id
_entity_poly.type
_entity_poly.pdbx_seq_one_letter_code
_entity_poly.pdbx_strand_id
1 'polypeptide(L)'
;MASKQSKETDTKQKQAHQEDAKEQKSSKHEQQNSSKAIAGDAESESDTNQELNELIETLNGDLSSVEPEAALGIIDQWHGFLNKAKEPGLKEIASSLKQLQKLMKSGKADAHEIGEILEQLGEQTSECVSEADKSAKPTLQKLGKQLAHVGASINKADNQEHLDEINSLIETLDGEKIASLKSEDSAAAIDMWYGMVHKAEGEQFKEIASGLKELKQVLKRSKAKPEEISEVLARLGEQTAEIASEAPLGFKTVVQKLGKQLSKAAKAIESAE
;
A
#
# COMPACT_ATOMS: atom_id res chain seq x y z
N MET A 1 79.91 5.56 -22.97
CA MET A 1 80.68 5.40 -24.21
C MET A 1 81.16 3.96 -24.31
N ALA A 2 80.97 3.36 -25.47
CA ALA A 2 80.95 1.92 -25.69
C ALA A 2 82.27 1.19 -25.38
N SER A 3 82.18 0.04 -24.73
CA SER A 3 83.24 -0.98 -24.72
C SER A 3 82.69 -2.27 -25.31
N LYS A 4 83.28 -2.65 -26.45
CA LYS A 4 83.17 -3.96 -27.09
C LYS A 4 84.06 -4.94 -26.32
N GLN A 5 83.60 -6.17 -26.14
CA GLN A 5 84.51 -7.32 -26.12
C GLN A 5 83.78 -8.62 -26.49
N SER A 6 84.29 -9.23 -27.55
CA SER A 6 84.07 -10.62 -27.97
C SER A 6 84.52 -11.60 -26.90
N LYS A 7 83.94 -12.82 -26.88
CA LYS A 7 84.66 -14.11 -26.94
C LYS A 7 83.71 -15.29 -26.72
N GLU A 8 83.72 -16.21 -27.68
CA GLU A 8 84.09 -17.64 -27.52
C GLU A 8 82.85 -18.51 -27.20
N THR A 9 82.35 -19.29 -28.17
CA THR A 9 82.84 -20.65 -28.55
C THR A 9 82.88 -21.54 -27.33
N ASP A 10 82.02 -22.54 -27.25
CA ASP A 10 82.27 -23.92 -27.69
C ASP A 10 81.04 -24.70 -27.13
N THR A 11 80.51 -25.80 -27.63
CA THR A 11 80.85 -26.65 -28.76
C THR A 11 79.90 -27.84 -28.70
N LYS A 12 79.49 -28.31 -29.88
CA LYS A 12 79.15 -29.72 -30.20
C LYS A 12 77.99 -30.38 -29.44
N GLN A 13 77.19 -31.23 -30.06
CA GLN A 13 77.07 -31.67 -31.45
C GLN A 13 75.88 -32.64 -31.43
N LYS A 14 75.16 -32.69 -32.57
CA LYS A 14 74.62 -33.90 -33.21
C LYS A 14 73.68 -34.76 -32.37
N GLN A 15 72.43 -34.98 -32.77
CA GLN A 15 71.97 -35.59 -34.03
C GLN A 15 70.43 -35.65 -33.85
N ALA A 16 69.55 -35.62 -34.83
CA ALA A 16 69.62 -35.59 -36.28
C ALA A 16 68.18 -35.27 -36.77
N HIS A 17 68.10 -34.67 -37.97
CA HIS A 17 67.07 -34.84 -39.02
C HIS A 17 65.59 -34.63 -38.66
N GLN A 18 64.78 -33.84 -39.37
CA GLN A 18 64.71 -33.33 -40.77
C GLN A 18 63.94 -31.99 -40.71
N GLU A 19 64.35 -30.90 -41.40
CA GLU A 19 63.78 -30.44 -42.69
C GLU A 19 62.25 -30.64 -42.80
N ASP A 20 61.39 -29.67 -43.11
CA ASP A 20 61.53 -28.26 -43.44
C ASP A 20 60.11 -27.63 -43.42
N ALA A 21 60.05 -26.33 -43.20
CA ALA A 21 58.98 -25.39 -43.59
C ALA A 21 57.53 -25.48 -43.05
N LYS A 22 57.21 -24.39 -42.32
CA LYS A 22 55.96 -23.59 -42.29
C LYS A 22 54.89 -23.85 -41.20
N GLU A 23 54.94 -22.94 -40.23
CA GLU A 23 53.85 -22.04 -39.79
C GLU A 23 52.44 -22.59 -39.54
N GLN A 24 51.92 -22.20 -38.37
CA GLN A 24 50.52 -22.25 -37.91
C GLN A 24 49.96 -23.61 -37.51
N LYS A 25 49.95 -23.88 -36.19
CA LYS A 25 48.70 -24.04 -35.42
C LYS A 25 48.98 -24.18 -33.93
N SER A 26 48.55 -23.14 -33.22
CA SER A 26 48.35 -23.05 -31.78
C SER A 26 47.56 -24.24 -31.22
N SER A 27 48.17 -24.87 -30.20
CA SER A 27 47.55 -25.30 -28.94
C SER A 27 46.10 -25.81 -28.99
N LYS A 28 45.94 -27.14 -29.03
CA LYS A 28 44.70 -27.84 -28.71
C LYS A 28 44.93 -28.83 -27.56
N HIS A 29 44.96 -28.33 -26.33
CA HIS A 29 44.61 -29.13 -25.15
C HIS A 29 44.47 -28.22 -23.92
N GLU A 30 43.27 -27.69 -23.70
CA GLU A 30 42.70 -27.31 -22.39
C GLU A 30 41.35 -26.63 -22.64
N GLN A 31 40.37 -27.41 -23.10
CA GLN A 31 39.00 -26.90 -23.25
C GLN A 31 37.98 -28.02 -23.05
N GLN A 32 37.96 -28.59 -21.85
CA GLN A 32 36.83 -29.36 -21.34
C GLN A 32 36.74 -29.18 -19.81
N ASN A 33 36.45 -27.97 -19.34
CA ASN A 33 35.81 -27.82 -18.01
C ASN A 33 35.14 -26.48 -17.66
N SER A 34 35.06 -25.49 -18.56
CA SER A 34 34.53 -24.14 -18.20
C SER A 34 33.13 -23.81 -18.70
N SER A 35 32.44 -24.69 -19.44
CA SER A 35 31.20 -24.31 -20.12
C SER A 35 29.90 -24.56 -19.34
N LYS A 36 29.95 -25.02 -18.07
CA LYS A 36 28.72 -25.34 -17.31
C LYS A 36 28.30 -24.29 -16.26
N ALA A 37 29.07 -23.21 -16.08
CA ALA A 37 28.78 -22.20 -15.07
C ALA A 37 28.11 -20.92 -15.62
N ILE A 38 28.02 -20.74 -16.94
CA ILE A 38 27.54 -19.47 -17.55
C ILE A 38 26.08 -19.57 -18.04
N ALA A 39 25.53 -20.78 -18.22
CA ALA A 39 24.16 -20.95 -18.68
C ALA A 39 23.10 -20.79 -17.56
N GLY A 40 23.44 -21.07 -16.30
CA GLY A 40 22.47 -21.05 -15.19
C GLY A 40 22.10 -19.66 -14.67
N ASP A 41 22.94 -18.64 -14.93
CA ASP A 41 22.75 -17.28 -14.42
C ASP A 41 21.83 -16.45 -15.34
N ALA A 42 21.99 -16.60 -16.66
CA ALA A 42 21.20 -15.87 -17.66
C ALA A 42 19.76 -16.40 -17.81
N GLU A 43 19.52 -17.71 -17.64
CA GLU A 43 18.16 -18.28 -17.63
C GLU A 43 17.39 -17.83 -16.38
N SER A 44 18.05 -17.80 -15.20
CA SER A 44 17.43 -17.36 -13.95
C SER A 44 17.10 -15.86 -13.91
N GLU A 45 17.95 -14.99 -14.50
CA GLU A 45 17.67 -13.55 -14.61
C GLU A 45 16.53 -13.24 -15.60
N SER A 46 16.41 -14.02 -16.68
CA SER A 46 15.33 -13.89 -17.67
C SER A 46 13.98 -14.24 -17.08
N ASP A 47 13.89 -15.39 -16.40
CA ASP A 47 12.66 -15.84 -15.74
C ASP A 47 12.22 -14.86 -14.65
N THR A 48 13.19 -14.33 -13.88
CA THR A 48 12.95 -13.31 -12.85
C THR A 48 12.33 -12.03 -13.41
N ASN A 49 12.86 -11.52 -14.52
CA ASN A 49 12.32 -10.30 -15.13
C ASN A 49 10.94 -10.56 -15.77
N GLN A 50 10.66 -11.77 -16.22
CA GLN A 50 9.34 -12.12 -16.75
C GLN A 50 8.28 -12.16 -15.64
N GLU A 51 8.55 -12.84 -14.52
CA GLU A 51 7.66 -12.88 -13.35
C GLU A 51 7.37 -11.48 -12.80
N LEU A 52 8.39 -10.61 -12.73
CA LEU A 52 8.19 -9.21 -12.30
C LEU A 52 7.37 -8.39 -13.30
N ASN A 53 7.43 -8.69 -14.60
CA ASN A 53 6.65 -7.97 -15.60
C ASN A 53 5.18 -8.40 -15.62
N GLU A 54 4.89 -9.70 -15.54
CA GLU A 54 3.51 -10.25 -15.43
C GLU A 54 2.78 -9.65 -14.23
N LEU A 55 3.54 -9.47 -13.16
CA LEU A 55 3.08 -8.84 -11.96
C LEU A 55 2.78 -7.35 -12.12
N ILE A 56 3.70 -6.60 -12.72
CA ILE A 56 3.53 -5.18 -13.03
C ILE A 56 2.28 -4.99 -13.91
N GLU A 57 1.98 -5.93 -14.81
CA GLU A 57 0.74 -5.95 -15.58
C GLU A 57 -0.48 -6.21 -14.69
N THR A 58 -0.40 -7.14 -13.74
CA THR A 58 -1.49 -7.41 -12.80
C THR A 58 -1.81 -6.20 -11.92
N LEU A 59 -0.79 -5.49 -11.43
CA LEU A 59 -0.95 -4.25 -10.67
C LEU A 59 -1.44 -3.07 -11.52
N ASN A 60 -1.22 -3.08 -12.85
CA ASN A 60 -1.81 -2.12 -13.78
C ASN A 60 -3.24 -2.45 -14.16
N GLY A 61 -3.68 -3.67 -13.88
CA GLY A 61 -5.05 -4.09 -14.10
C GLY A 61 -6.02 -3.42 -13.13
N ASP A 62 -7.31 -3.66 -13.36
CA ASP A 62 -8.32 -3.30 -12.39
C ASP A 62 -8.24 -4.24 -11.18
N LEU A 63 -7.60 -3.76 -10.10
CA LEU A 63 -7.45 -4.50 -8.86
C LEU A 63 -8.77 -4.77 -8.14
N SER A 64 -9.82 -4.01 -8.45
CA SER A 64 -11.17 -4.29 -7.92
C SER A 64 -11.80 -5.55 -8.54
N SER A 65 -11.25 -6.02 -9.67
CA SER A 65 -11.65 -7.24 -10.34
C SER A 65 -10.78 -8.47 -9.95
N VAL A 66 -9.76 -8.30 -9.11
CA VAL A 66 -8.89 -9.40 -8.66
C VAL A 66 -9.52 -10.10 -7.47
N GLU A 67 -9.79 -11.40 -7.59
CA GLU A 67 -10.31 -12.18 -6.47
C GLU A 67 -9.29 -12.23 -5.31
N PRO A 68 -9.74 -12.19 -4.04
CA PRO A 68 -8.84 -12.20 -2.88
C PRO A 68 -7.83 -13.35 -2.87
N GLU A 69 -8.23 -14.54 -3.33
CA GLU A 69 -7.33 -15.70 -3.44
C GLU A 69 -6.27 -15.52 -4.53
N ALA A 70 -6.62 -14.87 -5.64
CA ALA A 70 -5.65 -14.54 -6.69
C ALA A 70 -4.65 -13.50 -6.19
N ALA A 71 -5.12 -12.47 -5.47
CA ALA A 71 -4.24 -11.47 -4.85
C ALA A 71 -3.29 -12.10 -3.81
N LEU A 72 -3.78 -13.02 -2.98
CA LEU A 72 -2.95 -13.77 -2.04
C LEU A 72 -1.90 -14.62 -2.74
N GLY A 73 -2.27 -15.29 -3.85
CA GLY A 73 -1.33 -16.05 -4.68
C GLY A 73 -0.20 -15.18 -5.23
N ILE A 74 -0.52 -13.98 -5.70
CA ILE A 74 0.46 -13.01 -6.20
C ILE A 74 1.42 -12.57 -5.08
N ILE A 75 0.89 -12.25 -3.89
CA ILE A 75 1.71 -11.88 -2.72
C ILE A 75 2.62 -13.03 -2.29
N ASP A 76 2.12 -14.27 -2.31
CA ASP A 76 2.91 -15.46 -2.00
C ASP A 76 4.07 -15.67 -2.98
N GLN A 77 3.83 -15.46 -4.28
CA GLN A 77 4.87 -15.50 -5.30
C GLN A 77 5.95 -14.43 -5.04
N TRP A 78 5.57 -13.20 -4.72
CA TRP A 78 6.52 -12.13 -4.43
C TRP A 78 7.36 -12.39 -3.20
N HIS A 79 6.70 -12.80 -2.12
CA HIS A 79 7.38 -13.13 -0.88
C HIS A 79 8.39 -14.25 -1.17
N GLY A 80 7.99 -15.27 -1.95
CA GLY A 80 8.88 -16.34 -2.39
C GLY A 80 10.10 -15.86 -3.19
N PHE A 81 9.90 -14.89 -4.08
CA PHE A 81 10.97 -14.27 -4.87
C PHE A 81 11.94 -13.46 -3.99
N LEU A 82 11.42 -12.50 -3.23
CA LEU A 82 12.22 -11.56 -2.42
C LEU A 82 12.92 -12.24 -1.26
N ASN A 83 12.32 -13.28 -0.67
CA ASN A 83 12.93 -14.01 0.45
C ASN A 83 14.13 -14.88 0.02
N LYS A 84 14.29 -15.16 -1.28
CA LYS A 84 15.50 -15.83 -1.82
C LYS A 84 16.66 -14.86 -2.02
N ALA A 85 16.38 -13.57 -2.06
CA ALA A 85 17.38 -12.52 -2.24
C ALA A 85 18.29 -12.40 -0.99
N LYS A 86 19.56 -12.04 -1.21
CA LYS A 86 20.56 -11.95 -0.12
C LYS A 86 20.66 -10.54 0.46
N GLU A 87 20.12 -9.58 -0.26
CA GLU A 87 20.15 -8.16 0.00
C GLU A 87 19.23 -7.83 1.20
N PRO A 88 19.74 -7.09 2.21
CA PRO A 88 18.96 -6.79 3.41
C PRO A 88 17.70 -5.98 3.11
N GLY A 89 17.75 -5.02 2.18
CA GLY A 89 16.57 -4.24 1.77
C GLY A 89 15.46 -5.11 1.15
N LEU A 90 15.82 -6.14 0.37
CA LEU A 90 14.84 -7.05 -0.22
C LEU A 90 14.18 -7.97 0.83
N LYS A 91 14.87 -8.27 1.93
CA LYS A 91 14.28 -9.00 3.06
C LYS A 91 13.27 -8.17 3.85
N GLU A 92 13.47 -6.86 3.94
CA GLU A 92 12.51 -5.95 4.58
C GLU A 92 11.21 -5.91 3.78
N ILE A 93 11.30 -5.77 2.45
CA ILE A 93 10.13 -5.84 1.54
C ILE A 93 9.42 -7.19 1.67
N ALA A 94 10.16 -8.30 1.74
CA ALA A 94 9.57 -9.62 1.97
C ALA A 94 8.80 -9.69 3.30
N SER A 95 9.30 -9.06 4.36
CA SER A 95 8.60 -8.99 5.65
C SER A 95 7.29 -8.20 5.54
N SER A 96 7.31 -7.04 4.89
CA SER A 96 6.12 -6.19 4.66
C SER A 96 5.05 -6.94 3.83
N LEU A 97 5.45 -7.70 2.81
CA LEU A 97 4.52 -8.55 2.04
C LEU A 97 3.88 -9.65 2.90
N LYS A 98 4.64 -10.22 3.83
CA LYS A 98 4.11 -11.20 4.77
C LYS A 98 3.09 -10.58 5.73
N GLN A 99 3.25 -9.29 6.07
CA GLN A 99 2.25 -8.56 6.85
C GLN A 99 0.98 -8.34 6.04
N LEU A 100 1.10 -7.87 4.79
CA LEU A 100 -0.03 -7.72 3.86
C LEU A 100 -0.80 -9.04 3.70
N GLN A 101 -0.08 -10.14 3.48
CA GLN A 101 -0.65 -11.48 3.36
C GLN A 101 -1.44 -11.89 4.60
N LYS A 102 -0.92 -11.64 5.80
CA LYS A 102 -1.59 -11.96 7.06
C LYS A 102 -2.86 -11.13 7.24
N LEU A 103 -2.81 -9.85 6.90
CA LEU A 103 -3.96 -8.95 6.96
C LEU A 103 -5.07 -9.43 6.03
N MET A 104 -4.74 -9.70 4.77
CA MET A 104 -5.71 -10.24 3.80
C MET A 104 -6.29 -11.60 4.23
N LYS A 105 -5.45 -12.51 4.75
CA LYS A 105 -5.92 -13.82 5.26
C LYS A 105 -6.79 -13.72 6.50
N SER A 106 -6.67 -12.66 7.28
CA SER A 106 -7.51 -12.46 8.47
C SER A 106 -8.97 -12.17 8.12
N GLY A 107 -9.24 -11.70 6.89
CA GLY A 107 -10.55 -11.25 6.45
C GLY A 107 -11.07 -10.00 7.17
N LYS A 108 -10.21 -9.36 7.98
CA LYS A 108 -10.55 -8.18 8.79
C LYS A 108 -9.88 -6.90 8.30
N ALA A 109 -8.96 -7.02 7.34
CA ALA A 109 -8.26 -5.87 6.81
C ALA A 109 -9.25 -4.93 6.13
N ASP A 110 -9.27 -3.67 6.55
CA ASP A 110 -10.01 -2.64 5.84
C ASP A 110 -9.18 -2.11 4.65
N ALA A 111 -9.85 -1.38 3.76
CA ALA A 111 -9.21 -0.87 2.55
C ALA A 111 -8.07 0.12 2.89
N HIS A 112 -8.20 0.86 3.98
CA HIS A 112 -7.18 1.79 4.46
C HIS A 112 -5.89 1.08 4.88
N GLU A 113 -5.99 0.05 5.73
CA GLU A 113 -4.84 -0.76 6.16
C GLU A 113 -4.11 -1.41 4.97
N ILE A 114 -4.88 -1.90 3.98
CA ILE A 114 -4.31 -2.46 2.75
C ILE A 114 -3.60 -1.38 1.92
N GLY A 115 -4.22 -0.21 1.77
CA GLY A 115 -3.67 0.91 1.02
C GLY A 115 -2.36 1.43 1.64
N GLU A 116 -2.31 1.62 2.96
CA GLU A 116 -1.11 2.04 3.68
C GLU A 116 0.06 1.06 3.50
N ILE A 117 -0.18 -0.24 3.62
CA ILE A 117 0.89 -1.23 3.46
C ILE A 117 1.40 -1.29 2.02
N LEU A 118 0.52 -1.14 1.02
CA LEU A 118 0.93 -1.07 -0.38
C LEU A 118 1.74 0.19 -0.67
N GLU A 119 1.38 1.32 -0.04
CA GLU A 119 2.14 2.56 -0.15
C GLU A 119 3.54 2.41 0.45
N GLN A 120 3.64 1.90 1.68
CA GLN A 120 4.91 1.61 2.35
C GLN A 120 5.77 0.62 1.55
N LEU A 121 5.16 -0.45 1.02
CA LEU A 121 5.84 -1.41 0.16
C LEU A 121 6.40 -0.75 -1.09
N GLY A 122 5.66 0.18 -1.70
CA GLY A 122 6.11 0.92 -2.86
C GLY A 122 7.28 1.84 -2.59
N GLU A 123 7.28 2.52 -1.44
CA GLU A 123 8.39 3.34 -0.97
C GLU A 123 9.63 2.50 -0.69
N GLN A 124 9.51 1.45 0.14
CA GLN A 124 10.62 0.53 0.45
C GLN A 124 11.21 -0.10 -0.81
N THR A 125 10.36 -0.53 -1.75
CA THR A 125 10.80 -1.08 -3.03
C THR A 125 11.55 -0.06 -3.86
N SER A 126 11.11 1.20 -3.87
CA SER A 126 11.77 2.29 -4.61
C SER A 126 13.12 2.68 -4.00
N GLU A 127 13.28 2.63 -2.68
CA GLU A 127 14.53 2.92 -1.97
C GLU A 127 15.59 1.84 -2.22
N CYS A 128 15.18 0.56 -2.22
CA CYS A 128 16.06 -0.59 -2.46
C CYS A 128 16.58 -0.69 -3.90
N VAL A 129 16.00 0.05 -4.86
CA VAL A 129 16.46 0.10 -6.28
C VAL A 129 17.93 0.49 -6.39
N SER A 130 18.41 1.36 -5.50
CA SER A 130 19.79 1.85 -5.55
C SER A 130 20.82 0.74 -5.32
N GLU A 131 20.46 -0.28 -4.53
CA GLU A 131 21.30 -1.41 -4.13
C GLU A 131 21.15 -2.63 -5.05
N ALA A 132 20.11 -2.69 -5.87
CA ALA A 132 19.84 -3.80 -6.76
C ALA A 132 20.83 -3.88 -7.95
N ASP A 133 20.92 -5.05 -8.57
CA ASP A 133 21.68 -5.25 -9.80
C ASP A 133 21.17 -4.37 -10.95
N LYS A 134 22.08 -3.93 -11.83
CA LYS A 134 21.77 -3.01 -12.94
C LYS A 134 20.63 -3.50 -13.85
N SER A 135 20.50 -4.81 -14.01
CA SER A 135 19.43 -5.47 -14.78
C SER A 135 18.07 -5.33 -14.11
N ALA A 136 18.00 -5.39 -12.78
CA ALA A 136 16.76 -5.37 -12.00
C ALA A 136 16.27 -3.95 -11.65
N LYS A 137 17.15 -2.93 -11.66
CA LYS A 137 16.79 -1.56 -11.24
C LYS A 137 15.55 -0.97 -11.95
N PRO A 138 15.43 -1.04 -13.29
CA PRO A 138 14.28 -0.44 -13.98
C PRO A 138 12.96 -1.09 -13.57
N THR A 139 12.98 -2.42 -13.42
CA THR A 139 11.81 -3.23 -13.07
C THR A 139 11.37 -2.97 -11.63
N LEU A 140 12.32 -2.97 -10.67
CA LEU A 140 12.04 -2.65 -9.26
C LEU A 140 11.55 -1.21 -9.08
N GLN A 141 12.12 -0.26 -9.84
CA GLN A 141 11.65 1.13 -9.80
C GLN A 141 10.21 1.27 -10.32
N LYS A 142 9.86 0.53 -11.38
CA LYS A 142 8.50 0.51 -11.91
C LYS A 142 7.54 -0.11 -10.90
N LEU A 143 7.95 -1.22 -10.28
CA LEU A 143 7.18 -1.92 -9.26
C LEU A 143 6.89 -1.03 -8.04
N GLY A 144 7.92 -0.40 -7.48
CA GLY A 144 7.79 0.47 -6.31
C GLY A 144 6.81 1.63 -6.57
N LYS A 145 6.91 2.26 -7.74
CA LYS A 145 5.97 3.32 -8.14
C LYS A 145 4.53 2.83 -8.26
N GLN A 146 4.31 1.62 -8.78
CA GLN A 146 2.96 1.08 -8.95
C GLN A 146 2.33 0.69 -7.63
N LEU A 147 3.09 0.05 -6.74
CA LEU A 147 2.64 -0.25 -5.38
C LEU A 147 2.21 1.01 -4.64
N ALA A 148 3.04 2.04 -4.67
CA ALA A 148 2.73 3.34 -4.09
C ALA A 148 1.46 3.96 -4.72
N HIS A 149 1.34 3.90 -6.05
CA HIS A 149 0.19 4.43 -6.75
C HIS A 149 -1.12 3.69 -6.41
N VAL A 150 -1.07 2.37 -6.36
CA VAL A 150 -2.21 1.52 -6.00
C VAL A 150 -2.63 1.77 -4.56
N GLY A 151 -1.67 1.77 -3.62
CA GLY A 151 -1.93 2.08 -2.21
C GLY A 151 -2.64 3.42 -2.03
N ALA A 152 -2.09 4.47 -2.66
CA ALA A 152 -2.69 5.80 -2.66
C ALA A 152 -4.08 5.83 -3.33
N SER A 153 -4.30 5.06 -4.39
CA SER A 153 -5.60 4.97 -5.07
C SER A 153 -6.67 4.31 -4.20
N ILE A 154 -6.32 3.23 -3.49
CA ILE A 154 -7.19 2.55 -2.54
C ILE A 154 -7.55 3.50 -1.39
N ASN A 155 -6.53 4.13 -0.79
CA ASN A 155 -6.72 5.12 0.28
C ASN A 155 -7.63 6.27 -0.17
N LYS A 156 -7.49 6.74 -1.41
CA LYS A 156 -8.36 7.78 -1.96
C LYS A 156 -9.80 7.31 -2.16
N ALA A 157 -10.00 6.09 -2.65
CA ALA A 157 -11.33 5.54 -2.88
C ALA A 157 -12.07 5.32 -1.55
N ASP A 158 -11.38 4.74 -0.56
CA ASP A 158 -11.90 4.55 0.80
C ASP A 158 -12.28 5.89 1.46
N ASN A 159 -11.39 6.88 1.38
CA ASN A 159 -11.69 8.23 1.85
C ASN A 159 -12.91 8.85 1.15
N GLN A 160 -13.07 8.61 -0.16
CA GLN A 160 -14.23 9.12 -0.90
C GLN A 160 -15.53 8.45 -0.46
N GLU A 161 -15.52 7.14 -0.24
CA GLU A 161 -16.67 6.41 0.31
C GLU A 161 -17.09 6.98 1.67
N HIS A 162 -16.12 7.19 2.57
CA HIS A 162 -16.39 7.83 3.86
C HIS A 162 -16.94 9.26 3.74
N LEU A 163 -16.46 10.05 2.77
CA LEU A 163 -17.04 11.38 2.51
C LEU A 163 -18.49 11.29 2.03
N ASP A 164 -18.80 10.32 1.18
CA ASP A 164 -20.15 10.10 0.65
C ASP A 164 -21.10 9.61 1.74
N GLU A 165 -20.64 8.75 2.65
CA GLU A 165 -21.39 8.34 3.86
C GLU A 165 -21.75 9.55 4.74
N ILE A 166 -20.78 10.44 5.02
CA ILE A 166 -21.05 11.64 5.83
C ILE A 166 -21.99 12.60 5.10
N ASN A 167 -21.85 12.76 3.78
CA ASN A 167 -22.78 13.59 2.99
C ASN A 167 -24.20 13.02 3.01
N SER A 168 -24.36 11.69 2.92
CA SER A 168 -25.67 11.04 3.06
C SER A 168 -26.31 11.27 4.42
N LEU A 169 -25.50 11.26 5.50
CA LEU A 169 -25.97 11.64 6.84
C LEU A 169 -26.41 13.10 6.91
N ILE A 170 -25.65 14.03 6.31
CA ILE A 170 -26.03 15.44 6.25
C ILE A 170 -27.37 15.62 5.55
N GLU A 171 -27.61 14.94 4.43
CA GLU A 171 -28.88 14.98 3.70
C GLU A 171 -30.04 14.36 4.50
N THR A 172 -29.76 13.29 5.25
CA THR A 172 -30.74 12.67 6.16
C THR A 172 -31.11 13.61 7.30
N LEU A 173 -30.13 14.35 7.82
CA LEU A 173 -30.27 15.33 8.88
C LEU A 173 -30.74 16.71 8.37
N ASP A 174 -31.21 16.82 7.12
CA ASP A 174 -31.72 18.10 6.66
C ASP A 174 -32.98 18.52 7.43
N GLY A 175 -32.98 19.76 7.92
CA GLY A 175 -33.82 20.24 9.04
C GLY A 175 -35.33 20.21 8.78
N GLU A 176 -35.77 20.11 7.53
CA GLU A 176 -37.20 19.91 7.19
C GLU A 176 -37.67 18.48 7.49
N LYS A 177 -36.76 17.49 7.52
CA LYS A 177 -37.07 16.09 7.81
C LYS A 177 -36.97 15.76 9.28
N ILE A 178 -36.16 16.46 10.09
CA ILE A 178 -35.92 16.07 11.48
C ILE A 178 -37.18 16.14 12.36
N ALA A 179 -38.05 17.12 12.14
CA ALA A 179 -39.34 17.19 12.84
C ALA A 179 -40.34 16.09 12.43
N SER A 180 -40.06 15.37 11.33
CA SER A 180 -40.91 14.31 10.77
C SER A 180 -40.21 12.96 10.61
N LEU A 181 -38.94 12.85 11.03
CA LEU A 181 -38.15 11.63 10.94
C LEU A 181 -38.83 10.55 11.78
N LYS A 182 -39.12 9.42 11.14
CA LYS A 182 -39.57 8.25 11.88
C LYS A 182 -38.44 7.80 12.81
N SER A 183 -38.82 7.25 13.97
CA SER A 183 -37.88 6.73 14.97
C SER A 183 -36.88 5.72 14.37
N GLU A 184 -37.28 4.98 13.34
CA GLU A 184 -36.46 3.99 12.63
C GLU A 184 -35.37 4.64 11.76
N ASP A 185 -35.71 5.69 11.00
CA ASP A 185 -34.77 6.38 10.10
C ASP A 185 -33.71 7.15 10.90
N SER A 186 -34.12 7.79 12.01
CA SER A 186 -33.19 8.45 12.94
C SER A 186 -32.24 7.45 13.62
N ALA A 187 -32.73 6.26 13.98
CA ALA A 187 -31.90 5.23 14.60
C ALA A 187 -30.83 4.69 13.64
N ALA A 188 -31.19 4.48 12.37
CA ALA A 188 -30.25 4.04 11.34
C ALA A 188 -29.15 5.09 11.08
N ALA A 189 -29.52 6.38 10.98
CA ALA A 189 -28.56 7.47 10.82
C ALA A 189 -27.59 7.58 12.01
N ILE A 190 -28.10 7.44 13.24
CA ILE A 190 -27.27 7.44 14.45
C ILE A 190 -26.32 6.23 14.48
N ASP A 191 -26.80 5.06 14.08
CA ASP A 191 -25.97 3.84 14.06
C ASP A 191 -24.86 3.91 13.01
N MET A 192 -25.18 4.45 11.83
CA MET A 192 -24.19 4.72 10.79
C MET A 192 -23.13 5.70 11.29
N TRP A 193 -23.54 6.82 11.90
CA TRP A 193 -22.61 7.80 12.44
C TRP A 193 -21.77 7.23 13.58
N TYR A 194 -22.38 6.47 14.49
CA TYR A 194 -21.67 5.80 15.57
C TYR A 194 -20.61 4.83 15.03
N GLY A 195 -20.93 4.07 13.97
CA GLY A 195 -19.99 3.17 13.32
C GLY A 195 -18.74 3.88 12.80
N MET A 196 -18.90 5.04 12.16
CA MET A 196 -17.77 5.83 11.66
C MET A 196 -16.94 6.42 12.80
N VAL A 197 -17.59 7.05 13.79
CA VAL A 197 -16.90 7.69 14.92
C VAL A 197 -16.17 6.66 15.78
N HIS A 198 -16.72 5.46 15.93
CA HIS A 198 -16.11 4.42 16.75
C HIS A 198 -14.83 3.82 16.14
N LYS A 199 -14.67 3.90 14.82
CA LYS A 199 -13.45 3.50 14.12
C LYS A 199 -12.34 4.56 14.23
N ALA A 200 -12.70 5.81 14.48
CA ALA A 200 -11.74 6.90 14.62
C ALA A 200 -11.02 6.84 15.98
N GLU A 201 -9.70 7.05 15.96
CA GLU A 201 -8.89 7.13 17.16
C GLU A 201 -8.87 8.55 17.74
N GLY A 202 -9.09 8.68 19.05
CA GLY A 202 -9.03 9.97 19.76
C GLY A 202 -10.09 10.08 20.85
N GLU A 203 -9.79 10.85 21.91
CA GLU A 203 -10.71 11.06 23.03
C GLU A 203 -11.96 11.85 22.58
N GLN A 204 -11.76 12.81 21.68
CA GLN A 204 -12.81 13.62 21.06
C GLN A 204 -13.86 12.79 20.31
N PHE A 205 -13.45 11.68 19.67
CA PHE A 205 -14.39 10.75 19.03
C PHE A 205 -15.16 9.91 20.05
N LYS A 206 -14.56 9.57 21.20
CA LYS A 206 -15.27 8.86 22.28
C LYS A 206 -16.39 9.72 22.88
N GLU A 207 -16.17 11.02 22.99
CA GLU A 207 -17.20 11.95 23.46
C GLU A 207 -18.39 12.01 22.49
N ILE A 208 -18.12 12.13 21.18
CA ILE A 208 -19.16 12.10 20.14
C ILE A 208 -19.90 10.75 20.16
N ALA A 209 -19.17 9.63 20.25
CA ALA A 209 -19.78 8.30 20.34
C ALA A 209 -20.68 8.14 21.57
N SER A 210 -20.31 8.75 22.70
CA SER A 210 -21.11 8.76 23.91
C SER A 210 -22.36 9.63 23.75
N GLY A 211 -22.24 10.81 23.14
CA GLY A 211 -23.38 11.65 22.81
C GLY A 211 -24.34 10.98 21.83
N LEU A 212 -23.84 10.19 20.87
CA LEU A 212 -24.67 9.41 19.95
C LEU A 212 -25.49 8.33 20.65
N LYS A 213 -24.89 7.64 21.61
CA LYS A 213 -25.61 6.68 22.48
C LYS A 213 -26.71 7.36 23.28
N GLU A 214 -26.41 8.53 23.83
CA GLU A 214 -27.39 9.34 24.55
C GLU A 214 -28.54 9.77 23.65
N LEU A 215 -28.25 10.31 22.45
CA LEU A 215 -29.25 10.70 21.47
C LEU A 215 -30.16 9.52 21.10
N LYS A 216 -29.56 8.35 20.82
CA LYS A 216 -30.31 7.11 20.54
C LYS A 216 -31.22 6.72 21.70
N GLN A 217 -30.75 6.87 22.94
CA GLN A 217 -31.52 6.53 24.13
C GLN A 217 -32.68 7.51 24.32
N VAL A 218 -32.46 8.82 24.14
CA VAL A 218 -33.51 9.84 24.24
C VAL A 218 -34.59 9.60 23.19
N LEU A 219 -34.22 9.39 21.92
CA LEU A 219 -35.17 9.15 20.83
C LEU A 219 -35.99 7.85 20.98
N LYS A 220 -35.48 6.85 21.71
CA LYS A 220 -36.22 5.61 22.01
C LYS A 220 -37.28 5.78 23.10
N ARG A 221 -37.25 6.87 23.88
CA ARG A 221 -38.25 7.11 24.92
C ARG A 221 -39.57 7.46 24.26
N SER A 222 -40.66 6.79 24.66
CA SER A 222 -42.01 7.04 24.14
C SER A 222 -42.56 8.45 24.45
N LYS A 223 -41.88 9.21 25.33
CA LYS A 223 -42.19 10.59 25.71
C LYS A 223 -40.89 11.40 25.83
N ALA A 224 -40.02 11.28 24.83
CA ALA A 224 -38.84 12.14 24.75
C ALA A 224 -39.29 13.60 24.68
N LYS A 225 -38.70 14.44 25.54
CA LYS A 225 -38.97 15.88 25.53
C LYS A 225 -38.19 16.54 24.38
N PRO A 226 -38.79 17.45 23.61
CA PRO A 226 -38.10 18.18 22.55
C PRO A 226 -36.80 18.86 23.04
N GLU A 227 -36.81 19.41 24.25
CA GLU A 227 -35.65 20.08 24.85
C GLU A 227 -34.51 19.11 25.18
N GLU A 228 -34.83 17.88 25.62
CA GLU A 228 -33.80 16.84 25.85
C GLU A 228 -33.14 16.41 24.52
N ILE A 229 -33.91 16.39 23.43
CA ILE A 229 -33.40 16.06 22.10
C ILE A 229 -32.55 17.22 21.56
N SER A 230 -33.02 18.47 21.72
CA SER A 230 -32.30 19.65 21.23
C SER A 230 -30.97 19.83 21.94
N GLU A 231 -30.91 19.64 23.26
CA GLU A 231 -29.68 19.77 24.06
C GLU A 231 -28.60 18.79 23.58
N VAL A 232 -28.97 17.52 23.39
CA VAL A 232 -28.03 16.48 22.93
C VAL A 232 -27.56 16.77 21.49
N LEU A 233 -28.47 17.20 20.60
CA LEU A 233 -28.11 17.55 19.21
C LEU A 233 -27.22 18.80 19.14
N ALA A 234 -27.47 19.81 19.97
CA ALA A 234 -26.67 21.03 20.03
C ALA A 234 -25.24 20.71 20.46
N ARG A 235 -25.09 19.93 21.54
CA ARG A 235 -23.79 19.47 22.05
C ARG A 235 -23.04 18.63 21.01
N LEU A 236 -23.73 17.65 20.41
CA LEU A 236 -23.17 16.83 19.34
C LEU A 236 -22.73 17.69 18.14
N GLY A 237 -23.52 18.69 17.76
CA GLY A 237 -23.18 19.60 16.65
C GLY A 237 -21.93 20.43 16.93
N GLU A 238 -21.78 20.94 18.15
CA GLU A 238 -20.60 21.68 18.59
C GLU A 238 -19.35 20.78 18.60
N GLN A 239 -19.42 19.64 19.28
CA GLN A 239 -18.31 18.67 19.33
C GLN A 239 -17.89 18.23 17.92
N THR A 240 -18.86 17.93 17.05
CA THR A 240 -18.58 17.54 15.65
C THR A 240 -17.92 18.67 14.87
N ALA A 241 -18.35 19.92 15.06
CA ALA A 241 -17.74 21.06 14.38
C ALA A 241 -16.32 21.39 14.88
N GLU A 242 -16.05 21.17 16.17
CA GLU A 242 -14.75 21.39 16.80
C GLU A 242 -13.70 20.41 16.27
N ILE A 243 -14.03 19.12 16.25
CA ILE A 243 -13.12 18.07 15.75
C ILE A 243 -12.83 18.19 14.25
N ALA A 244 -13.64 18.95 13.51
CA ALA A 244 -13.44 19.11 12.08
C ALA A 244 -12.10 19.82 11.75
N SER A 245 -11.53 20.55 12.72
CA SER A 245 -10.19 21.13 12.58
C SER A 245 -9.06 20.11 12.62
N GLU A 246 -9.31 18.95 13.25
CA GLU A 246 -8.40 17.82 13.39
C GLU A 246 -8.63 16.73 12.34
N ALA A 247 -9.72 16.82 11.58
CA ALA A 247 -10.06 15.86 10.54
C ALA A 247 -9.02 15.87 9.39
N PRO A 248 -8.73 14.70 8.78
CA PRO A 248 -7.86 14.61 7.62
C PRO A 248 -8.28 15.54 6.47
N LEU A 249 -7.33 15.85 5.58
CA LEU A 249 -7.58 16.68 4.40
C LEU A 249 -8.78 16.12 3.60
N GLY A 250 -9.72 17.00 3.24
CA GLY A 250 -10.98 16.63 2.57
C GLY A 250 -12.17 16.46 3.52
N PHE A 251 -11.95 15.96 4.74
CA PHE A 251 -13.03 15.71 5.71
C PHE A 251 -13.47 16.96 6.47
N LYS A 252 -12.56 17.89 6.73
CA LYS A 252 -12.83 19.14 7.49
C LYS A 252 -14.13 19.83 7.08
N THR A 253 -14.32 20.09 5.78
CA THR A 253 -15.51 20.82 5.31
C THR A 253 -16.79 20.02 5.53
N VAL A 254 -16.75 18.70 5.33
CA VAL A 254 -17.92 17.84 5.44
C VAL A 254 -18.28 17.63 6.92
N VAL A 255 -17.29 17.38 7.78
CA VAL A 255 -17.49 17.27 9.24
C VAL A 255 -18.00 18.60 9.83
N GLN A 256 -17.48 19.76 9.38
CA GLN A 256 -18.03 21.06 9.76
C GLN A 256 -19.49 21.25 9.33
N LYS A 257 -19.86 20.77 8.14
CA LYS A 257 -21.26 20.83 7.67
C LYS A 257 -22.16 19.93 8.52
N LEU A 258 -21.71 18.71 8.85
CA LEU A 258 -22.44 17.80 9.74
C LEU A 258 -22.70 18.45 11.10
N GLY A 259 -21.66 19.03 11.74
CA GLY A 259 -21.80 19.74 13.00
C GLY A 259 -22.81 20.90 12.93
N LYS A 260 -22.72 21.74 11.89
CA LYS A 260 -23.70 22.82 11.67
C LYS A 260 -25.11 22.30 11.47
N GLN A 261 -25.27 21.18 10.76
CA GLN A 261 -26.58 20.60 10.49
C GLN A 261 -27.23 20.07 11.77
N LEU A 262 -26.46 19.44 12.66
CA LEU A 262 -26.91 19.02 13.98
C LEU A 262 -27.32 20.21 14.87
N SER A 263 -26.53 21.29 14.90
CA SER A 263 -26.92 22.50 15.64
C SER A 263 -28.16 23.18 15.04
N LYS A 264 -28.35 23.11 13.72
CA LYS A 264 -29.56 23.60 13.05
C LYS A 264 -30.78 22.74 13.41
N ALA A 265 -30.62 21.42 13.46
CA ALA A 265 -31.63 20.48 13.89
C ALA A 265 -32.12 20.78 15.30
N ALA A 266 -31.19 20.97 16.24
CA ALA A 266 -31.49 21.33 17.63
C ALA A 266 -32.39 22.57 17.72
N LYS A 267 -32.00 23.65 17.02
CA LYS A 267 -32.77 24.91 16.99
C LYS A 267 -34.16 24.76 16.37
N ALA A 268 -34.29 23.91 15.35
CA ALA A 268 -35.57 23.67 14.70
C ALA A 268 -36.56 22.95 15.63
N ILE A 269 -36.06 22.01 16.46
CA ILE A 269 -36.86 21.32 17.47
C ILE A 269 -37.32 22.30 18.56
N GLU A 270 -36.42 23.15 19.06
CA GLU A 270 -36.77 24.19 20.06
C GLU A 270 -37.79 25.21 19.53
N SER A 271 -37.74 25.52 18.23
CA SER A 271 -38.65 26.50 17.62
C SER A 271 -40.02 25.93 17.24
N ALA A 272 -40.18 24.60 17.28
CA ALA A 272 -41.43 23.90 16.98
C ALA A 272 -42.30 23.65 18.23
N GLU A 273 -41.78 23.98 19.41
CA GLU A 273 -42.46 23.96 20.71
C GLU A 273 -43.22 25.27 21.00
#